data_AF-A0A7K2MPP3-F1
#
_entry.id   AF-A0A7K2MPP3-F1
#
_cell.length_a   1.000
_cell.length_b   1.000
_cell.length_c   1.000
_cell.angle_alpha   90.00
_cell.angle_beta   90.00
_cell.angle_gamma   90.00
#
_symmetry.space_group_name_H-M   'P 1'
#
loop_
_entity.id
_entity.type
_entity.pdbx_description
1 polymer ?
#
loop_
_entity_poly.entity_id
_entity_poly.type
_entity_poly.pdbx_seq_one_letter_code
_entity_poly.pdbx_strand_id
1 'polypeptide(L)'
;TETAYRAVKPLAERTLGLPAPHNPLYEDAARAALTDPELCEAAVTCFRAALAALPRLGAGTEVTDAVAGYLERYVLRGRCPADDLLDMPGGADRGPHGRETR
;
A
#
# COMPACT_ATOMS: atom_id res chain seq x y z
N THR A 1 5.22 19.05 -4.87
CA THR A 1 3.75 19.17 -4.90
C THR A 1 3.23 18.57 -3.61
N GLU A 2 2.20 19.18 -3.00
CA GLU A 2 1.57 18.67 -1.76
C GLU A 2 0.51 17.60 -2.06
N THR A 3 0.37 17.16 -3.32
CA THR A 3 -0.66 16.24 -3.79
C THR A 3 -0.73 14.95 -2.97
N ALA A 4 0.41 14.34 -2.65
CA ALA A 4 0.45 13.13 -1.83
C ALA A 4 -0.10 13.37 -0.42
N TYR A 5 0.29 14.48 0.22
CA TYR A 5 -0.23 14.85 1.54
C TYR A 5 -1.75 15.08 1.51
N ARG A 6 -2.25 15.79 0.50
CA ARG A 6 -3.70 16.02 0.35
C ARG A 6 -4.48 14.74 0.10
N ALA A 7 -3.90 13.78 -0.61
CA ALA A 7 -4.52 12.48 -0.88
C ALA A 7 -4.67 11.64 0.40
N VAL A 8 -3.68 11.66 1.30
CA VAL A 8 -3.72 10.85 2.53
C VAL A 8 -4.40 11.55 3.70
N LYS A 9 -4.55 12.88 3.66
CA LYS A 9 -5.12 13.67 4.76
C LYS A 9 -6.50 13.18 5.21
N PRO A 10 -7.47 12.85 4.33
CA PRO A 10 -8.78 12.34 4.74
C PRO A 10 -8.70 11.02 5.51
N LEU A 11 -7.73 10.15 5.19
CA LEU A 11 -7.54 8.88 5.89
C LEU A 11 -7.25 9.07 7.39
N ALA A 12 -6.70 10.22 7.79
CA ALA A 12 -6.44 10.51 9.19
C ALA A 12 -7.71 10.46 10.05
N GLU A 13 -8.89 10.76 9.48
CA GLU A 13 -10.17 10.68 10.19
C GLU A 13 -10.47 9.24 10.65
N ARG A 14 -10.03 8.23 9.89
CA ARG A 14 -10.19 6.80 10.21
C ARG A 14 -9.27 6.32 11.33
N THR A 15 -8.30 7.12 11.75
CA THR A 15 -7.45 6.78 12.90
C THR A 15 -8.19 6.93 14.24
N LEU A 16 -9.31 7.66 14.26
CA LEU A 16 -10.03 8.04 15.49
C LEU A 16 -9.12 8.71 16.55
N GLY A 17 -8.03 9.36 16.11
CA GLY A 17 -7.04 9.98 17.00
C GLY A 17 -6.14 8.99 17.74
N LEU A 18 -6.21 7.70 17.42
CA LEU A 18 -5.39 6.66 18.03
C LEU A 18 -4.04 6.52 17.31
N PRO A 19 -2.94 6.26 18.04
CA PRO A 19 -1.65 5.99 17.44
C PRO A 19 -1.63 4.61 16.75
N ALA A 20 -0.88 4.50 15.66
CA ALA A 20 -0.55 3.19 15.08
C ALA A 20 0.35 2.40 16.04
N PRO A 21 0.27 1.06 16.10
CA PRO A 21 -0.53 0.18 15.24
C PRO A 21 -1.97 -0.08 15.73
N HIS A 22 -2.42 0.54 16.82
CA HIS A 22 -3.71 0.27 17.46
C HIS A 22 -4.85 1.18 16.97
N ASN A 23 -4.76 1.67 15.74
CA ASN A 23 -5.81 2.50 15.15
C ASN A 23 -6.55 1.74 14.05
N PRO A 24 -7.85 2.05 13.81
CA PRO A 24 -8.66 1.29 12.87
C PRO A 24 -8.10 1.35 11.44
N LEU A 25 -7.60 2.52 11.02
CA LEU A 25 -6.95 2.67 9.73
C LEU A 25 -5.79 1.68 9.52
N TYR A 26 -4.95 1.49 10.55
CA TYR A 26 -3.81 0.58 10.47
C TYR A 26 -4.27 -0.87 10.38
N GLU A 27 -5.27 -1.27 11.17
CA GLU A 27 -5.84 -2.61 11.11
C GLU A 27 -6.51 -2.90 9.76
N ASP A 28 -7.27 -1.95 9.23
CA ASP A 28 -7.90 -2.06 7.90
C ASP A 28 -6.85 -2.14 6.80
N ALA A 29 -5.82 -1.28 6.84
CA ALA A 29 -4.73 -1.31 5.87
C ALA A 29 -3.95 -2.63 5.93
N ALA A 30 -3.73 -3.19 7.12
CA ALA A 30 -3.05 -4.48 7.28
C ALA A 30 -3.89 -5.65 6.76
N ARG A 31 -5.23 -5.56 6.85
CA ARG A 31 -6.15 -6.63 6.43
C ARG A 31 -6.50 -6.58 4.95
N ALA A 32 -6.79 -5.39 4.44
CA ALA A 32 -7.36 -5.16 3.11
C ALA A 32 -6.37 -4.54 2.12
N ALA A 33 -5.31 -3.87 2.60
CA ALA A 33 -4.35 -3.17 1.75
C ALA A 33 -5.05 -2.33 0.65
N LEU A 34 -4.86 -2.69 -0.63
CA LEU A 34 -5.41 -1.97 -1.79
C LEU A 34 -6.77 -2.46 -2.26
N THR A 35 -7.37 -3.45 -1.57
CA THR A 35 -8.79 -3.79 -1.77
C THR A 35 -9.72 -2.80 -1.06
N ASP A 36 -9.20 -2.00 -0.13
CA ASP A 36 -9.90 -0.83 0.43
C ASP A 36 -9.89 0.32 -0.61
N PRO A 37 -11.06 0.80 -1.06
CA PRO A 37 -11.14 1.81 -2.12
C PRO A 37 -10.45 3.14 -1.79
N GLU A 38 -10.55 3.61 -0.54
CA GLU A 38 -9.96 4.88 -0.13
C GLU A 38 -8.42 4.78 -0.06
N LEU A 39 -7.91 3.66 0.45
CA LEU A 39 -6.48 3.37 0.45
C LEU A 39 -5.94 3.23 -0.98
N CYS A 40 -6.70 2.58 -1.86
CA CYS A 40 -6.35 2.42 -3.27
C CYS A 40 -6.27 3.78 -4.00
N GLU A 41 -7.29 4.63 -3.84
CA GLU A 41 -7.31 5.97 -4.44
C GLU A 41 -6.14 6.84 -3.97
N ALA A 42 -5.90 6.85 -2.65
CA ALA A 42 -4.78 7.59 -2.06
C ALA A 42 -3.43 7.06 -2.59
N ALA A 43 -3.26 5.74 -2.67
CA ALA A 43 -2.06 5.11 -3.21
C ALA A 43 -1.84 5.50 -4.68
N VAL A 44 -2.85 5.36 -5.55
CA VAL A 44 -2.75 5.75 -6.98
C VAL A 44 -2.32 7.21 -7.10
N THR A 45 -2.93 8.10 -6.32
CA THR A 45 -2.60 9.54 -6.34
C THR A 45 -1.17 9.80 -5.89
N CYS A 46 -0.71 9.14 -4.83
CA CYS A 46 0.66 9.23 -4.34
C CYS A 46 1.68 8.72 -5.36
N PHE A 47 1.43 7.57 -5.99
CA PHE A 47 2.32 7.01 -7.02
C PHE A 47 2.41 7.92 -8.25
N ARG A 48 1.28 8.47 -8.72
CA ARG A 48 1.29 9.44 -9.83
C ARG A 48 2.05 10.71 -9.47
N ALA A 49 1.87 11.22 -8.25
CA ALA A 49 2.61 12.38 -7.77
C ALA A 49 4.13 12.10 -7.68
N ALA A 50 4.51 10.90 -7.26
CA ALA A 50 5.91 10.47 -7.21
C ALA A 50 6.51 10.39 -8.62
N LEU A 51 5.86 9.72 -9.58
CA LEU A 51 6.31 9.63 -10.97
C LEU A 51 6.49 11.01 -11.62
N ALA A 52 5.61 11.97 -11.33
CA ALA A 52 5.75 13.35 -11.80
C ALA A 52 6.88 14.14 -11.10
N ALA A 53 7.38 13.66 -9.96
CA ALA A 53 8.43 14.30 -9.18
C ALA A 53 9.83 13.70 -9.41
N LEU A 54 9.92 12.38 -9.62
CA LEU A 54 11.18 11.63 -9.73
C LEU A 54 12.19 12.24 -10.72
N PRO A 55 11.81 12.63 -11.97
CA PRO A 55 12.76 13.24 -12.89
C PRO A 55 13.35 14.56 -12.38
N ARG A 56 12.54 15.35 -11.65
CA ARG A 56 12.97 16.64 -11.08
C ARG A 56 13.85 16.46 -9.84
N LEU A 57 13.77 15.31 -9.19
CA LEU A 57 14.61 14.92 -8.06
C LEU A 57 15.92 14.26 -8.51
N GLY A 58 16.15 14.10 -9.82
CA GLY A 58 17.34 13.47 -10.37
C GLY A 58 17.34 11.94 -10.25
N ALA A 59 16.17 11.33 -10.05
CA ALA A 59 16.08 9.86 -10.05
C ALA A 59 16.38 9.32 -11.46
N GLY A 60 17.15 8.24 -11.52
CA GLY A 60 17.45 7.55 -12.77
C GLY A 60 16.19 6.94 -13.41
N THR A 61 16.29 6.61 -14.70
CA THR A 61 15.21 5.95 -15.46
C THR A 61 14.82 4.62 -14.82
N GLU A 62 15.79 3.84 -14.34
CA GLU A 62 15.56 2.56 -13.65
C GLU A 62 14.59 2.70 -12.47
N VAL A 63 14.75 3.74 -11.64
CA VAL A 63 13.87 3.98 -10.49
C VAL A 63 12.48 4.40 -10.97
N THR A 64 12.41 5.27 -11.98
CA THR A 64 11.13 5.74 -12.52
C THR A 64 10.34 4.56 -13.14
N ASP A 65 11.03 3.69 -13.88
CA ASP A 65 10.45 2.51 -14.51
C ASP A 65 10.03 1.47 -13.46
N ALA A 66 10.82 1.28 -12.40
CA ALA A 66 10.44 0.41 -11.29
C ALA A 66 9.17 0.90 -10.58
N VAL A 67 9.06 2.21 -10.33
CA VAL A 67 7.87 2.80 -9.70
C VAL A 67 6.66 2.71 -10.64
N ALA A 68 6.83 2.93 -11.94
CA ALA A 68 5.78 2.79 -12.94
C ALA A 68 5.31 1.32 -13.03
N GLY A 69 6.24 0.38 -13.09
CA GLY A 69 5.96 -1.05 -13.11
C GLY A 69 5.23 -1.52 -11.85
N TYR A 70 5.58 -0.98 -10.67
CA TYR A 70 4.87 -1.28 -9.42
C TYR A 70 3.44 -0.73 -9.44
N LEU A 71 3.25 0.53 -9.88
CA LEU A 71 1.95 1.16 -10.03
C LEU A 71 1.04 0.33 -10.94
N GLU A 72 1.54 -0.11 -12.08
CA GLU A 72 0.78 -0.91 -13.03
C GLU A 72 0.49 -2.31 -12.49
N ARG A 73 1.51 -3.01 -11.98
CA ARG A 73 1.40 -4.41 -11.53
C ARG A 73 0.43 -4.57 -10.35
N TYR A 74 0.49 -3.67 -9.39
CA TYR A 74 -0.21 -3.82 -8.12
C TYR A 74 -1.29 -2.75 -7.92
N VAL A 75 -0.88 -1.49 -7.88
CA VAL A 75 -1.72 -0.40 -7.37
C VAL A 75 -2.94 -0.16 -8.24
N LEU A 76 -2.78 -0.07 -9.56
CA LEU A 76 -3.91 0.09 -10.49
C LEU A 76 -4.86 -1.12 -10.52
N ARG A 77 -4.38 -2.29 -10.08
CA ARG A 77 -5.16 -3.52 -10.01
C ARG A 77 -5.82 -3.73 -8.63
N GLY A 78 -5.64 -2.79 -7.69
CA GLY A 78 -6.12 -2.96 -6.32
C GLY A 78 -5.45 -4.12 -5.58
N ARG A 79 -4.25 -4.52 -6.02
CA ARG A 79 -3.48 -5.63 -5.47
C ARG A 79 -2.22 -5.13 -4.77
N CYS A 80 -1.63 -5.96 -3.94
CA CYS A 80 -0.32 -5.75 -3.33
C CYS A 80 0.57 -7.01 -3.47
N PRO A 81 1.90 -6.89 -3.25
CA PRO A 81 2.80 -8.04 -3.34
C PRO A 81 2.45 -9.22 -2.42
N ALA A 82 1.69 -8.99 -1.34
CA ALA A 82 1.21 -10.09 -0.49
C ALA A 82 0.20 -10.98 -1.21
N ASP A 83 -0.54 -10.45 -2.19
CA ASP A 83 -1.51 -11.24 -2.96
C ASP A 83 -0.81 -12.22 -3.89
N ASP A 84 0.41 -11.92 -4.35
CA ASP A 84 1.19 -12.86 -5.16
C ASP A 84 1.54 -14.12 -4.35
N LEU A 85 1.74 -13.98 -3.03
CA LEU A 85 2.00 -15.12 -2.15
C LEU A 85 0.78 -16.04 -2.01
N LEU A 86 -0.43 -15.50 -2.17
CA LEU A 86 -1.68 -16.27 -2.16
C LEU A 86 -1.88 -17.04 -3.47
N ASP A 87 -1.39 -16.48 -4.59
CA ASP A 87 -1.46 -17.11 -5.92
C ASP A 87 -0.42 -18.23 -6.10
N MET A 88 0.61 -18.30 -5.23
CA MET A 88 1.64 -19.33 -5.30
C MET A 88 1.08 -20.70 -4.86
N PRO A 89 1.24 -21.77 -5.67
CA PRO A 89 0.83 -23.12 -5.29
C PRO A 89 1.64 -23.57 -4.08
N GLY A 90 1.00 -23.60 -2.91
CA GLY A 90 1.61 -23.88 -1.60
C GLY A 90 1.30 -22.86 -0.50
N GLY A 91 0.69 -21.71 -0.81
CA GLY A 91 0.39 -20.64 0.15
C GLY A 91 -0.60 -21.02 1.27
N ALA A 92 -1.41 -22.06 1.08
CA ALA A 92 -2.34 -22.57 2.08
C ALA A 92 -1.73 -23.61 3.05
N ASP A 93 -0.47 -24.04 2.85
CA ASP A 93 0.20 -25.05 3.69
C ASP A 93 1.24 -24.45 4.66
N ARG A 94 1.21 -23.12 4.88
CA ARG A 94 1.87 -22.56 6.07
C ARG A 94 1.03 -22.94 7.28
N GLY A 95 1.46 -24.03 7.91
CA GLY A 95 0.86 -24.67 9.09
C GLY A 95 0.48 -23.73 10.25
N PRO A 96 -0.26 -24.25 11.23
CA PRO A 96 -0.96 -23.45 12.22
C PRO A 96 0.08 -22.62 12.98
N HIS A 97 -0.14 -21.32 13.04
CA HIS A 97 0.55 -20.48 14.00
C HIS A 97 0.25 -21.02 15.40
N GLY A 98 1.18 -21.81 15.92
CA GLY A 98 1.20 -22.24 17.31
C GLY A 98 1.24 -20.98 18.17
N ARG A 99 0.08 -20.59 18.70
CA ARG A 99 0.05 -19.72 19.87
C ARG A 99 0.57 -20.56 21.02
N GLU A 100 1.88 -20.50 21.29
CA GLU A 100 2.39 -20.90 22.59
C GLU A 100 1.91 -19.86 23.59
N THR A 101 0.75 -20.14 24.18
CA THR A 101 0.31 -19.51 25.43
C THR A 101 1.20 -20.04 26.54
N ARG A 102 1.99 -19.17 27.16
CA ARG A 102 2.61 -19.41 28.46
C ARG A 102 2.05 -18.44 29.48
#